data_AF-A0A1Y1V6S8-F1
#
_entry.id   AF-A0A1Y1V6S8-F1
#
_cell.length_a   1.000
_cell.length_b   1.000
_cell.length_c   1.000
_cell.angle_alpha   90.00
_cell.angle_beta   90.00
_cell.angle_gamma   90.00
#
_symmetry.space_group_name_H-M   'P 1'
#
loop_
_entity.id
_entity.type
_entity.pdbx_description
1 polymer ?
#
loop_
_entity_poly.entity_id
_entity_poly.type
_entity_poly.pdbx_seq_one_letter_code
_entity_poly.pdbx_strand_id
1 'polypeptide(L)'
;MKNYSTIIKNNPEDNENIEVKKNVFRDNSKIDLFTFIIVTIITAIFMILPLSTIFLIRNHSLGELELIFVSTKRTYYSQAIQTWAHELFYMDSETYRRGEPSAFILEAVNTLESLEKSINKGTYGGKSVDKYQILKPLTQNNGCIRGTGDESTCDSRVYDENYTEQIANSPLDVIISEYIIKTRDFISSFTNNYQEVQYTKEDAQKRLEKLNSNSYIIFHNKIIQEINGHVKKMNEVLVADIINNINTTIKLVDFLHVVSMIFIPLIYFYYFRNFAKRKLREMETLTIVFSNIPRSVCEKSTKIKLFIRHGTLESTF
;
A
#
# COMPACT_ATOMS: atom_id res chain seq x y z
N MET A 1 -66.09 -22.70 60.75
CA MET A 1 -66.22 -23.86 59.84
C MET A 1 -66.63 -23.37 58.46
N LYS A 2 -65.69 -23.35 57.50
CA LYS A 2 -65.87 -23.63 56.06
C LYS A 2 -64.49 -23.49 55.40
N ASN A 3 -63.83 -24.63 55.30
CA ASN A 3 -62.51 -24.80 54.71
C ASN A 3 -62.71 -24.94 53.20
N TYR A 4 -62.47 -23.87 52.44
CA TYR A 4 -62.42 -23.92 50.97
C TYR A 4 -60.98 -24.19 50.54
N SER A 5 -60.54 -25.43 50.67
CA SER A 5 -59.36 -25.95 49.97
C SER A 5 -59.80 -26.58 48.67
N THR A 6 -60.22 -25.77 47.71
CA THR A 6 -60.40 -26.19 46.32
C THR A 6 -59.01 -26.34 45.72
N ILE A 7 -58.46 -27.55 45.84
CA ILE A 7 -57.26 -27.98 45.13
C ILE A 7 -57.63 -28.00 43.64
N ILE A 8 -57.17 -27.01 42.90
CA ILE A 8 -57.17 -27.04 41.44
C ILE A 8 -56.20 -28.17 41.05
N LYS A 9 -56.74 -29.36 40.77
CA LYS A 9 -55.98 -30.41 40.10
C LYS A 9 -55.81 -29.96 38.66
N ASN A 10 -54.62 -29.48 38.30
CA ASN A 10 -54.27 -29.23 36.92
C ASN A 10 -54.43 -30.54 36.15
N ASN A 11 -55.19 -30.51 35.05
CA ASN A 11 -55.35 -31.67 34.19
C ASN A 11 -53.99 -32.01 33.57
N PRO A 12 -53.64 -33.31 33.38
CA PRO A 12 -52.38 -33.69 32.74
C PRO A 12 -52.23 -33.11 31.32
N GLU A 13 -53.35 -32.91 30.61
CA GLU A 13 -53.41 -32.23 29.30
C GLU A 13 -53.00 -30.74 29.37
N ASP A 14 -53.18 -30.08 30.52
CA ASP A 14 -52.76 -28.68 30.70
C ASP A 14 -51.23 -28.59 30.84
N ASN A 15 -50.59 -29.56 31.50
CA ASN A 15 -49.14 -29.57 31.67
C ASN A 15 -48.40 -29.83 30.36
N GLU A 16 -48.91 -30.72 29.50
CA GLU A 16 -48.30 -31.02 28.19
C GLU A 16 -48.41 -29.82 27.24
N ASN A 17 -49.56 -29.12 27.24
CA ASN A 17 -49.74 -27.88 26.49
C ASN A 17 -48.85 -26.72 26.99
N ILE A 18 -48.51 -26.70 28.28
CA ILE A 18 -47.59 -25.69 28.87
C ILE A 18 -46.14 -25.97 28.45
N GLU A 19 -45.70 -27.23 28.41
CA GLU A 19 -44.34 -27.58 27.97
C GLU A 19 -44.11 -27.31 26.48
N VAL A 20 -45.09 -27.65 25.62
CA VAL A 20 -45.02 -27.34 24.18
C VAL A 20 -44.93 -25.83 23.95
N LYS A 21 -45.74 -25.02 24.64
CA LYS A 21 -45.66 -23.55 24.56
C LYS A 21 -44.29 -23.04 25.04
N LYS A 22 -43.77 -23.58 26.14
CA LYS A 22 -42.48 -23.16 26.72
C LYS A 22 -41.29 -23.43 25.77
N ASN A 23 -41.31 -24.55 25.04
CA ASN A 23 -40.29 -24.89 24.05
C ASN A 23 -40.36 -23.96 22.82
N VAL A 24 -41.57 -23.67 22.31
CA VAL A 24 -41.77 -22.73 21.19
C VAL A 24 -41.31 -21.30 21.55
N PHE A 25 -41.60 -20.82 22.76
CA PHE A 25 -41.12 -19.51 23.23
C PHE A 25 -39.59 -19.45 23.38
N ARG A 26 -38.97 -20.54 23.84
CA ARG A 26 -37.52 -20.62 24.04
C ARG A 26 -36.76 -20.64 22.71
N ASP A 27 -37.28 -21.30 21.69
CA ASP A 27 -36.66 -21.33 20.36
C ASP A 27 -36.79 -19.99 19.62
N ASN A 28 -37.94 -19.31 19.73
CA ASN A 28 -38.12 -17.98 19.14
C ASN A 28 -37.16 -16.93 19.72
N SER A 29 -36.84 -16.99 21.02
CA SER A 29 -35.92 -16.02 21.65
C SER A 29 -34.46 -16.18 21.19
N LYS A 30 -34.02 -17.41 20.91
CA LYS A 30 -32.68 -17.67 20.35
C LYS A 30 -32.58 -17.18 18.90
N ILE A 31 -33.63 -17.38 18.11
CA ILE A 31 -33.69 -16.93 16.72
C ILE A 31 -33.64 -15.40 16.64
N ASP A 32 -34.37 -14.69 17.50
CA ASP A 32 -34.34 -13.23 17.56
C ASP A 32 -32.94 -12.70 17.93
N LEU A 33 -32.25 -13.32 18.90
CA LEU A 33 -30.89 -12.96 19.28
C LEU A 33 -29.88 -13.17 18.14
N PHE A 34 -29.95 -14.33 17.48
CA PHE A 34 -29.08 -14.63 16.35
C PHE A 34 -29.29 -13.67 15.18
N THR A 35 -30.55 -13.36 14.88
CA THR A 35 -30.91 -12.37 13.85
C THR A 35 -30.34 -10.99 14.21
N PHE A 36 -30.40 -10.58 15.48
CA PHE A 36 -29.84 -9.30 15.94
C PHE A 36 -28.33 -9.24 15.75
N ILE A 37 -27.63 -10.32 16.12
CA ILE A 37 -26.17 -10.42 15.93
C ILE A 37 -25.82 -10.31 14.44
N ILE A 38 -26.51 -11.05 13.57
CA ILE A 38 -26.28 -11.00 12.11
C ILE A 38 -26.50 -9.59 11.56
N VAL A 39 -27.63 -8.95 11.87
CA VAL A 39 -27.93 -7.60 11.36
C VAL A 39 -26.93 -6.58 11.87
N THR A 40 -26.47 -6.72 13.12
CA THR A 40 -25.43 -5.86 13.69
C THR A 40 -24.10 -6.04 12.94
N ILE A 41 -23.70 -7.28 12.64
CA ILE A 41 -22.50 -7.57 11.84
C ILE A 41 -22.63 -6.98 10.43
N ILE A 42 -23.77 -7.17 9.77
CA ILE A 42 -24.02 -6.59 8.43
C ILE A 42 -23.90 -5.07 8.46
N THR A 43 -24.48 -4.43 9.47
CA THR A 43 -24.39 -2.97 9.63
C THR A 43 -22.94 -2.52 9.84
N ALA A 44 -22.18 -3.24 10.67
CA ALA A 44 -20.76 -2.96 10.89
C ALA A 44 -19.94 -3.13 9.60
N ILE A 45 -20.24 -4.15 8.78
CA ILE A 45 -19.60 -4.34 7.46
C ILE A 45 -19.87 -3.12 6.58
N PHE A 46 -21.11 -2.63 6.47
CA PHE A 46 -21.42 -1.43 5.67
C PHE A 46 -20.72 -0.16 6.17
N MET A 47 -20.42 -0.05 7.46
CA MET A 47 -19.63 1.06 8.01
C MET A 47 -18.13 0.92 7.68
N ILE A 48 -17.58 -0.29 7.76
CA ILE A 48 -16.15 -0.56 7.53
C ILE A 48 -15.81 -0.58 6.03
N LEU A 49 -16.74 -0.95 5.18
CA LEU A 49 -16.50 -1.21 3.76
C LEU A 49 -15.93 0.00 3.00
N PRO A 50 -16.42 1.25 3.18
CA PRO A 50 -15.78 2.43 2.60
C PRO A 50 -14.37 2.72 3.14
N LEU A 51 -14.04 2.31 4.36
CA LEU A 51 -12.69 2.45 4.92
C LEU A 51 -11.74 1.37 4.37
N SER A 52 -12.26 0.19 4.06
CA SER A 52 -11.48 -0.93 3.56
C SER A 52 -10.81 -0.65 2.20
N THR A 53 -11.41 0.21 1.38
CA THR A 53 -10.89 0.60 0.06
C THR A 53 -9.57 1.38 0.15
N ILE A 54 -9.32 2.10 1.24
CA ILE A 54 -8.06 2.81 1.48
C ILE A 54 -6.88 1.83 1.52
N PHE A 55 -7.09 0.63 2.07
CA PHE A 55 -6.05 -0.40 2.10
C PHE A 55 -5.73 -0.95 0.70
N LEU A 56 -6.71 -0.97 -0.21
CA LEU A 56 -6.48 -1.38 -1.61
C LEU A 56 -5.56 -0.38 -2.33
N ILE A 57 -5.80 0.93 -2.16
CA ILE A 57 -4.93 1.99 -2.73
C ILE A 57 -3.52 1.82 -2.19
N ARG A 58 -3.40 1.72 -0.86
CA ARG A 58 -2.09 1.62 -0.20
C ARG A 58 -1.30 0.43 -0.72
N ASN A 59 -1.94 -0.72 -0.91
CA ASN A 59 -1.26 -1.92 -1.38
C ASN A 59 -0.80 -1.81 -2.84
N HIS A 60 -1.56 -1.12 -3.70
CA HIS A 60 -1.17 -0.92 -5.10
C HIS A 60 -0.07 0.14 -5.24
N SER A 61 -0.32 1.35 -4.72
CA SER A 61 0.49 2.53 -5.03
C SER A 61 1.80 2.60 -4.26
N LEU A 62 1.93 1.92 -3.11
CA LEU A 62 3.16 1.98 -2.31
C LEU A 62 4.35 1.33 -3.03
N GLY A 63 4.13 0.19 -3.70
CA GLY A 63 5.19 -0.47 -4.47
C GLY A 63 5.63 0.32 -5.70
N GLU A 64 4.71 1.03 -6.35
CA GLU A 64 5.01 1.91 -7.48
C GLU A 64 5.74 3.18 -7.06
N LEU A 65 5.33 3.77 -5.93
CA LEU A 65 6.01 4.93 -5.35
C LEU A 65 7.44 4.58 -4.95
N GLU A 66 7.65 3.41 -4.34
CA GLU A 66 8.99 2.95 -3.99
C GLU A 66 9.83 2.68 -5.24
N LEU A 67 9.24 2.13 -6.31
CA LEU A 67 9.90 1.99 -7.60
C LEU A 67 10.34 3.34 -8.19
N ILE A 68 9.50 4.38 -8.13
CA ILE A 68 9.85 5.74 -8.57
C ILE A 68 11.08 6.25 -7.80
N PHE A 69 11.06 6.12 -6.46
CA PHE A 69 12.15 6.60 -5.62
C PHE A 69 13.46 5.86 -5.91
N VAL A 70 13.40 4.54 -5.99
CA VAL A 70 14.57 3.68 -6.25
C VAL A 70 15.08 3.88 -7.68
N SER A 71 14.21 4.03 -8.68
CA SER A 71 14.59 4.31 -10.07
C SER A 71 15.31 5.66 -10.20
N THR A 72 14.84 6.68 -9.48
CA THR A 72 15.48 8.02 -9.46
C THR A 72 16.91 7.99 -8.92
N LYS A 73 17.23 7.03 -8.03
CA LYS A 73 18.60 6.84 -7.54
C LYS A 73 19.57 6.42 -8.65
N ARG A 74 19.12 5.78 -9.73
CA ARG A 74 19.98 5.44 -10.88
C ARG A 74 20.59 6.69 -11.50
N THR A 75 19.76 7.72 -11.73
CA THR A 75 20.19 9.04 -12.20
C THR A 75 21.17 9.68 -11.22
N TYR A 76 20.83 9.67 -9.92
CA TYR A 76 21.70 10.24 -8.88
C TYR A 76 23.10 9.63 -8.88
N TYR A 77 23.22 8.29 -8.86
CA TYR A 77 24.53 7.63 -8.85
C TYR A 77 25.28 7.81 -10.16
N SER A 78 24.59 7.85 -11.30
CA SER A 78 25.22 8.14 -12.60
C SER A 78 25.80 9.56 -12.63
N GLN A 79 25.09 10.55 -12.10
CA GLN A 79 25.58 11.92 -11.95
C GLN A 79 26.73 12.01 -10.92
N ALA A 80 26.66 11.27 -9.82
CA ALA A 80 27.76 11.20 -8.86
C ALA A 80 29.03 10.66 -9.51
N ILE A 81 28.93 9.58 -10.30
CA ILE A 81 30.04 9.05 -11.09
C ILE A 81 30.58 10.11 -12.06
N GLN A 82 29.72 10.89 -12.71
CA GLN A 82 30.15 12.00 -13.57
C GLN A 82 31.05 12.98 -12.82
N THR A 83 30.56 13.47 -11.68
CA THR A 83 31.26 14.45 -10.86
C THR A 83 32.63 13.93 -10.43
N TRP A 84 32.69 12.69 -9.93
CA TRP A 84 33.94 12.09 -9.51
C TRP A 84 34.87 11.75 -10.68
N ALA A 85 34.32 11.43 -11.86
CA ALA A 85 35.12 11.25 -13.07
C ALA A 85 35.78 12.56 -13.50
N HIS A 86 35.09 13.70 -13.39
CA HIS A 86 35.70 15.01 -13.64
C HIS A 86 36.78 15.31 -12.60
N GLU A 87 36.51 15.02 -11.32
CA GLU A 87 37.49 15.17 -10.24
C GLU A 87 38.75 14.34 -10.50
N LEU A 88 38.64 13.15 -11.11
CA LEU A 88 39.83 12.38 -11.50
C LEU A 88 40.71 13.11 -12.52
N PHE A 89 40.19 14.00 -13.36
CA PHE A 89 41.02 14.78 -14.28
C PHE A 89 41.67 15.99 -13.60
N TYR A 90 40.97 16.66 -12.69
CA TYR A 90 41.50 17.82 -11.97
C TYR A 90 42.45 17.43 -10.84
N MET A 91 42.14 16.36 -10.13
CA MET A 91 42.91 15.77 -9.03
C MET A 91 43.30 16.80 -7.97
N ASP A 92 42.32 17.47 -7.39
CA ASP A 92 42.59 18.43 -6.34
C ASP A 92 43.18 17.71 -5.11
N SER A 93 44.51 17.74 -5.01
CA SER A 93 45.25 17.09 -3.94
C SER A 93 45.12 17.80 -2.59
N GLU A 94 44.60 19.03 -2.58
CA GLU A 94 44.28 19.75 -1.33
C GLU A 94 43.00 19.21 -0.71
N THR A 95 42.03 18.83 -1.55
CA THR A 95 40.72 18.34 -1.11
C THR A 95 40.69 16.82 -0.96
N TYR A 96 41.29 16.06 -1.89
CA TYR A 96 41.17 14.60 -1.94
C TYR A 96 42.50 13.88 -1.91
N ARG A 97 42.52 12.74 -1.22
CA ARG A 97 43.68 11.85 -1.22
C ARG A 97 43.81 11.14 -2.57
N ARG A 98 45.04 10.75 -2.90
CA ARG A 98 45.30 9.96 -4.11
C ARG A 98 44.46 8.67 -4.10
N GLY A 99 43.68 8.48 -5.16
CA GLY A 99 42.81 7.31 -5.36
C GLY A 99 41.44 7.41 -4.69
N GLU A 100 41.18 8.44 -3.87
CA GLU A 100 39.89 8.63 -3.21
C GLU A 100 38.73 8.88 -4.20
N PRO A 101 38.87 9.72 -5.25
CA PRO A 101 37.82 9.86 -6.25
C PRO A 101 37.52 8.55 -7.00
N SER A 102 38.54 7.73 -7.29
CA SER A 102 38.34 6.40 -7.88
C SER A 102 37.58 5.46 -6.95
N ALA A 103 37.85 5.53 -5.65
CA ALA A 103 37.12 4.76 -4.64
C ALA A 103 35.64 5.19 -4.58
N PHE A 104 35.34 6.48 -4.61
CA PHE A 104 33.96 6.99 -4.66
C PHE A 104 33.22 6.57 -5.93
N ILE A 105 33.88 6.59 -7.10
CA ILE A 105 33.28 6.05 -8.33
C ILE A 105 32.97 4.57 -8.15
N LEU A 106 33.92 3.78 -7.63
CA LEU A 106 33.72 2.34 -7.47
C LEU A 106 32.59 2.02 -6.49
N GLU A 107 32.48 2.77 -5.40
CA GLU A 107 31.37 2.67 -4.46
C GLU A 107 30.03 3.00 -5.13
N ALA A 108 29.97 4.11 -5.89
CA ALA A 108 28.76 4.51 -6.62
C ALA A 108 28.37 3.46 -7.68
N VAL A 109 29.34 2.90 -8.42
CA VAL A 109 29.13 1.83 -9.40
C VAL A 109 28.60 0.57 -8.73
N ASN A 110 29.20 0.13 -7.63
CA ASN A 110 28.76 -1.07 -6.91
C ASN A 110 27.35 -0.87 -6.32
N THR A 111 27.06 0.35 -5.85
CA THR A 111 25.72 0.72 -5.37
C THR A 111 24.71 0.72 -6.51
N LEU A 112 25.06 1.29 -7.67
CA LEU A 112 24.22 1.28 -8.87
C LEU A 112 23.95 -0.15 -9.37
N GLU A 113 24.95 -1.03 -9.37
CA GLU A 113 24.78 -2.43 -9.75
C GLU A 113 23.88 -3.19 -8.76
N SER A 114 24.07 -2.96 -7.46
CA SER A 114 23.23 -3.54 -6.40
C SER A 114 21.77 -3.06 -6.52
N LEU A 115 21.60 -1.77 -6.80
CA LEU A 115 20.30 -1.15 -7.06
C LEU A 115 19.63 -1.80 -8.27
N GLU A 116 20.35 -1.96 -9.38
CA GLU A 116 19.83 -2.59 -10.60
C GLU A 116 19.38 -4.03 -10.35
N LYS A 117 20.21 -4.83 -9.67
CA LYS A 117 19.86 -6.21 -9.27
C LYS A 117 18.64 -6.24 -8.35
N SER A 118 18.52 -5.27 -7.44
CA SER A 118 17.41 -5.18 -6.50
C SER A 118 16.11 -4.80 -7.20
N ILE A 119 16.18 -3.87 -8.15
CA ILE A 119 15.05 -3.45 -8.98
C ILE A 119 14.55 -4.64 -9.82
N ASN A 120 15.46 -5.35 -10.49
CA ASN A 120 15.11 -6.49 -11.33
C ASN A 120 14.64 -7.72 -10.54
N LYS A 121 14.94 -7.80 -9.24
CA LYS A 121 14.41 -8.84 -8.35
C LYS A 121 13.10 -8.45 -7.65
N GLY A 122 12.76 -7.16 -7.60
CA GLY A 122 11.63 -6.65 -6.81
C GLY A 122 11.88 -6.68 -5.29
N THR A 123 13.13 -6.54 -4.83
CA THR A 123 13.45 -6.62 -3.38
C THR A 123 13.17 -5.34 -2.60
N TYR A 124 12.77 -4.26 -3.27
CA TYR A 124 12.49 -2.94 -2.69
C TYR A 124 10.99 -2.75 -2.34
N GLY A 125 10.33 -3.79 -1.84
CA GLY A 125 8.90 -3.70 -1.47
C GLY A 125 7.92 -3.72 -2.66
N GLY A 126 8.42 -3.74 -3.90
CA GLY A 126 7.63 -3.85 -5.13
C GLY A 126 7.67 -5.23 -5.80
N LYS A 127 7.07 -5.33 -6.98
CA LYS A 127 7.28 -6.48 -7.88
C LYS A 127 8.55 -6.22 -8.71
N SER A 128 9.05 -7.22 -9.43
CA SER A 128 10.07 -6.94 -10.45
C SER A 128 9.50 -6.08 -11.58
N VAL A 129 10.33 -5.27 -12.24
CA VAL A 129 9.95 -4.33 -13.31
C VAL A 129 9.22 -5.04 -14.45
N ASP A 130 9.62 -6.26 -14.79
CA ASP A 130 9.00 -7.09 -15.82
C ASP A 130 7.54 -7.47 -15.53
N LYS A 131 7.15 -7.49 -14.24
CA LYS A 131 5.79 -7.79 -13.78
C LYS A 131 4.85 -6.59 -13.87
N TYR A 132 5.36 -5.37 -14.06
CA TYR A 132 4.53 -4.18 -14.27
C TYR A 132 4.09 -4.12 -15.73
N GLN A 133 2.83 -4.46 -15.99
CA GLN A 133 2.28 -4.45 -17.34
C GLN A 133 2.38 -3.07 -18.01
N ILE A 134 2.18 -2.00 -17.24
CA ILE A 134 2.30 -0.60 -17.68
C ILE A 134 3.72 -0.25 -18.14
N LEU A 135 4.76 -0.97 -17.68
CA LEU A 135 6.15 -0.72 -18.03
C LEU A 135 6.66 -1.60 -19.17
N LYS A 136 5.89 -2.58 -19.64
CA LYS A 136 6.29 -3.45 -20.76
C LYS A 136 6.76 -2.67 -22.00
N PRO A 137 6.10 -1.56 -22.42
CA PRO A 137 6.57 -0.78 -23.55
C PRO A 137 7.94 -0.13 -23.33
N LEU A 138 8.44 -0.04 -22.09
CA LEU A 138 9.74 0.54 -21.76
C LEU A 138 10.82 -0.53 -21.53
N THR A 139 10.43 -1.73 -21.09
CA THR A 139 11.36 -2.84 -20.82
C THR A 139 11.57 -3.77 -22.00
N GLN A 140 10.62 -3.83 -22.94
CA GLN A 140 10.66 -4.77 -24.06
C GLN A 140 10.86 -4.11 -25.43
N ASN A 141 10.61 -2.81 -25.53
CA ASN A 141 10.78 -2.11 -26.80
C ASN A 141 12.21 -1.57 -26.90
N ASN A 142 12.79 -1.79 -28.08
CA ASN A 142 14.00 -1.10 -28.49
C ASN A 142 13.61 0.24 -29.11
N GLY A 143 14.33 1.30 -28.76
CA GLY A 143 14.14 2.61 -29.37
C GLY A 143 14.54 3.75 -28.44
N CYS A 144 14.31 4.97 -28.92
CA CYS A 144 14.42 6.15 -28.09
C CYS A 144 13.28 6.20 -27.06
N ILE A 145 13.64 6.32 -25.78
CA ILE A 145 12.70 6.59 -24.70
C ILE A 145 13.03 7.93 -24.05
N ARG A 146 12.08 8.86 -24.10
CA ARG A 146 12.17 10.19 -23.49
C ARG A 146 10.93 10.53 -22.71
N GLY A 147 11.11 11.40 -21.72
CA GLY A 147 10.02 12.05 -21.02
C GLY A 147 9.20 12.91 -21.97
N THR A 148 7.98 13.19 -21.57
CA THR A 148 7.04 14.01 -22.35
C THR A 148 7.62 15.40 -22.56
N GLY A 149 7.72 15.84 -23.82
CA GLY A 149 8.28 17.13 -24.23
C GLY A 149 9.75 17.10 -24.67
N ASP A 150 10.47 15.99 -24.47
CA ASP A 150 11.87 15.83 -24.85
C ASP A 150 12.07 14.86 -26.02
N GLU A 151 11.01 14.47 -26.73
CA GLU A 151 11.05 13.44 -27.77
C GLU A 151 11.97 13.82 -28.95
N SER A 152 12.03 15.12 -29.29
CA SER A 152 12.87 15.64 -30.37
C SER A 152 14.38 15.47 -30.12
N THR A 153 14.79 15.27 -28.85
CA THR A 153 16.20 15.04 -28.52
C THR A 153 16.75 13.75 -29.12
N CYS A 154 15.88 12.81 -29.48
CA CYS A 154 16.32 11.55 -30.07
C CYS A 154 16.74 11.65 -31.52
N ASP A 155 16.19 12.59 -32.28
CA ASP A 155 16.63 12.86 -33.64
C ASP A 155 18.01 13.53 -33.67
N SER A 156 18.44 14.12 -32.54
CA SER A 156 19.73 14.79 -32.38
C SER A 156 20.88 13.90 -31.89
N ARG A 157 20.65 12.59 -31.76
CA ARG A 157 21.68 11.64 -31.30
C ARG A 157 22.83 11.56 -32.30
N VAL A 158 24.05 11.63 -31.78
CA VAL A 158 25.27 11.42 -32.57
C VAL A 158 26.00 10.19 -32.04
N TYR A 159 26.02 9.14 -32.86
CA TYR A 159 26.66 7.87 -32.53
C TYR A 159 28.17 7.91 -32.77
N ASP A 160 28.91 7.11 -32.01
CA ASP A 160 30.35 6.89 -32.17
C ASP A 160 30.71 5.43 -31.87
N GLU A 161 32.00 5.10 -31.89
CA GLU A 161 32.50 3.72 -31.66
C GLU A 161 32.13 3.15 -30.28
N ASN A 162 32.01 4.01 -29.25
CA ASN A 162 31.68 3.60 -27.89
C ASN A 162 30.19 3.76 -27.58
N TYR A 163 29.52 4.71 -28.21
CA TYR A 163 28.10 4.98 -28.08
C TYR A 163 27.38 4.61 -29.38
N THR A 164 27.01 3.34 -29.49
CA THR A 164 26.35 2.78 -30.69
C THR A 164 24.84 2.95 -30.65
N GLU A 165 24.21 2.92 -31.83
CA GLU A 165 22.76 2.91 -31.95
C GLU A 165 22.10 1.75 -31.20
N GLN A 166 22.75 0.58 -31.19
CA GLN A 166 22.28 -0.58 -30.46
C GLN A 166 22.20 -0.31 -28.96
N ILE A 167 23.25 0.29 -28.37
CA ILE A 167 23.25 0.65 -26.94
C ILE A 167 22.18 1.70 -26.66
N ALA A 168 22.11 2.76 -27.49
CA ALA A 168 21.17 3.87 -27.33
C ALA A 168 19.69 3.49 -27.41
N ASN A 169 19.39 2.40 -28.13
CA ASN A 169 18.04 1.89 -28.30
C ASN A 169 17.76 0.67 -27.42
N SER A 170 18.67 0.30 -26.52
CA SER A 170 18.47 -0.85 -25.65
C SER A 170 17.57 -0.51 -24.46
N PRO A 171 16.96 -1.53 -23.81
CA PRO A 171 16.29 -1.36 -22.53
C PRO A 171 17.22 -0.79 -21.44
N LEU A 172 16.64 -0.15 -20.42
CA LEU A 172 17.38 0.58 -19.38
C LEU A 172 18.37 -0.30 -18.60
N ASP A 173 18.02 -1.55 -18.32
CA ASP A 173 18.87 -2.52 -17.63
C ASP A 173 20.15 -2.83 -18.43
N VAL A 174 20.04 -2.94 -19.76
CA VAL A 174 21.17 -3.11 -20.67
C VAL A 174 22.02 -1.85 -20.72
N ILE A 175 21.39 -0.67 -20.84
CA ILE A 175 22.08 0.63 -20.82
C ILE A 175 22.91 0.79 -19.54
N ILE A 176 22.32 0.50 -18.38
CA ILE A 176 23.00 0.59 -17.08
C ILE A 176 24.14 -0.43 -16.98
N SER A 177 23.93 -1.65 -17.48
CA SER A 177 24.97 -2.69 -17.47
C SER A 177 26.18 -2.29 -18.31
N GLU A 178 25.95 -1.79 -19.52
CA GLU A 178 27.02 -1.29 -20.40
C GLU A 178 27.74 -0.09 -19.75
N TYR A 179 26.98 0.83 -19.17
CA TYR A 179 27.53 1.98 -18.46
C TYR A 179 28.44 1.56 -17.29
N ILE A 180 28.03 0.57 -16.49
CA ILE A 180 28.83 0.02 -15.39
C ILE A 180 30.14 -0.60 -15.90
N ILE A 181 30.08 -1.40 -16.98
CA ILE A 181 31.26 -2.03 -17.59
C ILE A 181 32.25 -0.97 -18.05
N LYS A 182 31.80 -0.01 -18.86
CA LYS A 182 32.64 1.08 -19.38
C LYS A 182 33.23 1.94 -18.26
N THR A 183 32.48 2.17 -17.18
CA THR A 183 32.98 2.91 -16.01
C THR A 183 34.11 2.16 -15.31
N ARG A 184 34.00 0.84 -15.16
CA ARG A 184 35.06 0.02 -14.55
C ARG A 184 36.32 -0.02 -15.42
N ASP A 185 36.15 -0.16 -16.73
CA ASP A 185 37.27 -0.11 -17.69
C ASP A 185 37.98 1.25 -17.63
N PHE A 186 37.22 2.34 -17.55
CA PHE A 186 37.75 3.69 -17.37
C PHE A 186 38.59 3.81 -16.09
N ILE A 187 38.07 3.37 -14.93
CA ILE A 187 38.81 3.43 -13.66
C ILE A 187 40.12 2.66 -13.77
N SER A 188 40.08 1.43 -14.30
CA SER A 188 41.27 0.58 -14.46
C SER A 188 42.32 1.24 -15.36
N SER A 189 41.88 1.79 -16.50
CA SER A 189 42.73 2.54 -17.44
C SER A 189 43.34 3.79 -16.80
N PHE A 190 42.56 4.53 -16.03
CA PHE A 190 42.98 5.78 -15.42
C PHE A 190 44.02 5.56 -14.32
N THR A 191 43.80 4.56 -13.45
CA THR A 191 44.74 4.23 -12.37
C THR A 191 46.13 3.88 -12.90
N ASN A 192 46.21 3.20 -14.04
CA ASN A 192 47.47 2.83 -14.67
C ASN A 192 48.23 4.01 -15.32
N ASN A 193 47.53 5.10 -15.63
CA ASN A 193 48.07 6.26 -16.36
C ASN A 193 48.05 7.55 -15.53
N TYR A 194 48.13 7.41 -14.20
CA TYR A 194 48.07 8.54 -13.27
C TYR A 194 49.22 9.54 -13.50
N GLN A 195 48.88 10.83 -13.52
CA GLN A 195 49.83 11.95 -13.63
C GLN A 195 49.60 12.93 -12.48
N GLU A 196 50.66 13.22 -11.72
CA GLU A 196 50.64 14.20 -10.62
C GLU A 196 50.29 15.60 -11.14
N VAL A 197 49.57 16.37 -10.33
CA VAL A 197 49.16 17.75 -10.68
C VAL A 197 50.36 18.68 -10.64
N GLN A 198 50.51 19.47 -11.69
CA GLN A 198 51.41 20.60 -11.69
C GLN A 198 50.55 21.86 -11.65
N TYR A 199 50.74 22.73 -10.65
CA TYR A 199 49.96 23.95 -10.49
C TYR A 199 50.41 25.04 -11.49
N THR A 200 50.34 24.72 -12.78
CA THR A 200 50.71 25.59 -13.90
C THR A 200 49.53 25.76 -14.87
N LYS A 201 49.52 26.87 -15.61
CA LYS A 201 48.48 27.14 -16.60
C LYS A 201 48.48 26.10 -17.72
N GLU A 202 49.67 25.64 -18.10
CA GLU A 202 49.89 24.65 -19.14
C GLU A 202 49.35 23.27 -18.73
N ASP A 203 49.53 22.86 -17.47
CA ASP A 203 48.95 21.60 -16.96
C ASP A 203 47.42 21.67 -16.92
N ALA A 204 46.86 22.79 -16.43
CA ALA A 204 45.41 23.00 -16.41
C ALA A 204 44.80 22.93 -17.81
N GLN A 205 45.44 23.55 -18.81
CA GLN A 205 44.99 23.48 -20.20
C GLN A 205 45.08 22.06 -20.76
N LYS A 206 46.19 21.35 -20.52
CA LYS A 206 46.34 19.95 -20.95
C LYS A 206 45.30 19.04 -20.32
N ARG A 207 44.98 19.22 -19.03
CA ARG A 207 43.94 18.44 -18.33
C ARG A 207 42.56 18.72 -18.89
N LEU A 208 42.23 19.98 -19.19
CA LEU A 208 40.97 20.35 -19.83
C LEU A 208 40.85 19.75 -21.25
N GLU A 209 41.91 19.83 -22.05
CA GLU A 209 41.96 19.20 -23.38
C GLU A 209 41.80 17.68 -23.28
N LYS A 210 42.48 17.04 -22.32
CA LYS A 210 42.36 15.60 -22.05
C LYS A 210 40.95 15.22 -21.62
N LEU A 211 40.30 16.02 -20.76
CA LEU A 211 38.92 15.81 -20.32
C LEU A 211 37.96 15.89 -21.51
N ASN A 212 38.06 16.94 -22.32
CA ASN A 212 37.18 17.18 -23.47
C ASN A 212 37.36 16.17 -24.61
N SER A 213 38.57 15.62 -24.76
CA SER A 213 38.89 14.60 -25.76
C SER A 213 38.76 13.16 -25.25
N ASN A 214 38.49 12.96 -23.95
CA ASN A 214 38.44 11.62 -23.37
C ASN A 214 37.20 10.85 -23.88
N SER A 215 37.43 9.69 -24.48
CA SER A 215 36.37 8.84 -25.04
C SER A 215 35.32 8.42 -24.02
N TYR A 216 35.72 8.13 -22.77
CA TYR A 216 34.79 7.77 -21.71
C TYR A 216 33.93 8.96 -21.27
N ILE A 217 34.49 10.16 -21.14
CA ILE A 217 33.70 11.36 -20.77
C ILE A 217 32.67 11.69 -21.85
N ILE A 218 33.05 11.59 -23.13
CA ILE A 218 32.13 11.77 -24.25
C ILE A 218 31.02 10.71 -24.21
N PHE A 219 31.38 9.42 -24.04
CA PHE A 219 30.42 8.33 -23.88
C PHE A 219 29.47 8.57 -22.70
N HIS A 220 30.02 8.94 -21.54
CA HIS A 220 29.27 9.21 -20.32
C HIS A 220 28.23 10.31 -20.54
N ASN A 221 28.62 11.42 -21.15
CA ASN A 221 27.71 12.55 -21.40
C ASN A 221 26.55 12.17 -22.32
N LYS A 222 26.75 11.21 -23.23
CA LYS A 222 25.69 10.68 -24.10
C LYS A 222 24.80 9.67 -23.36
N ILE A 223 25.40 8.67 -22.70
CA ILE A 223 24.65 7.59 -22.06
C ILE A 223 23.83 8.08 -20.86
N ILE A 224 24.28 9.11 -20.14
CA ILE A 224 23.52 9.66 -19.00
C ILE A 224 22.21 10.32 -19.44
N GLN A 225 22.17 10.88 -20.65
CA GLN A 225 20.92 11.40 -21.22
C GLN A 225 19.92 10.27 -21.49
N GLU A 226 20.41 9.10 -21.91
CA GLU A 226 19.59 7.91 -22.08
C GLU A 226 19.05 7.40 -20.74
N ILE A 227 19.93 7.24 -19.74
CA ILE A 227 19.53 6.82 -18.38
C ILE A 227 18.46 7.77 -17.83
N ASN A 228 18.68 9.08 -17.92
CA ASN A 228 17.74 10.09 -17.42
C ASN A 228 16.43 10.08 -18.20
N GLY A 229 16.48 9.93 -19.53
CA GLY A 229 15.30 9.86 -20.38
C GLY A 229 14.41 8.66 -20.04
N HIS A 230 15.01 7.48 -19.88
CA HIS A 230 14.30 6.26 -19.47
C HIS A 230 13.73 6.37 -18.06
N VAL A 231 14.52 6.84 -17.09
CA VAL A 231 14.05 7.00 -15.69
C VAL A 231 12.91 8.02 -15.62
N LYS A 232 13.02 9.16 -16.33
CA LYS A 232 11.96 10.17 -16.40
C LYS A 232 10.69 9.58 -17.00
N LYS A 233 10.77 8.90 -18.15
CA LYS A 233 9.58 8.31 -18.79
C LYS A 233 8.95 7.21 -17.95
N MET A 234 9.75 6.37 -17.30
CA MET A 234 9.29 5.36 -16.37
C MET A 234 8.54 5.99 -15.19
N ASN A 235 9.07 7.07 -14.61
CA ASN A 235 8.41 7.80 -13.54
C ASN A 235 7.10 8.46 -14.01
N GLU A 236 7.06 9.03 -15.21
CA GLU A 236 5.81 9.58 -15.78
C GLU A 236 4.72 8.53 -15.90
N VAL A 237 5.06 7.34 -16.43
CA VAL A 237 4.10 6.23 -16.58
C VAL A 237 3.61 5.73 -15.22
N LEU A 238 4.51 5.57 -14.24
CA LEU A 238 4.14 5.14 -12.89
C LEU A 238 3.26 6.16 -12.17
N VAL A 239 3.60 7.45 -12.27
CA VAL A 239 2.79 8.53 -11.68
C VAL A 239 1.41 8.60 -12.33
N ALA A 240 1.33 8.47 -13.65
CA ALA A 240 0.05 8.45 -14.36
C ALA A 240 -0.83 7.26 -13.92
N ASP A 241 -0.23 6.09 -13.73
CA ASP A 241 -0.95 4.90 -13.26
C ASP A 241 -1.45 5.08 -11.81
N ILE A 242 -0.61 5.58 -10.90
CA ILE A 242 -0.99 5.91 -9.52
C ILE A 242 -2.17 6.89 -9.51
N ILE A 243 -2.11 7.96 -10.30
CA ILE A 243 -3.19 8.96 -10.39
C ILE A 243 -4.48 8.32 -10.92
N ASN A 244 -4.38 7.48 -11.95
CA ASN A 244 -5.54 6.78 -12.50
C ASN A 244 -6.17 5.81 -11.48
N ASN A 245 -5.34 5.08 -10.73
CA ASN A 245 -5.79 4.19 -9.66
C ASN A 245 -6.44 4.96 -8.49
N ILE A 246 -5.88 6.10 -8.11
CA ILE A 246 -6.47 7.01 -7.10
C ILE A 246 -7.84 7.49 -7.58
N ASN A 247 -7.94 8.01 -8.80
CA ASN A 247 -9.20 8.50 -9.36
C ASN A 247 -10.27 7.40 -9.45
N THR A 248 -9.87 6.20 -9.86
CA THR A 248 -10.77 5.03 -9.92
C THR A 248 -11.22 4.63 -8.53
N THR A 249 -10.33 4.65 -7.54
CA THR A 249 -10.68 4.28 -6.18
C THR A 249 -11.55 5.33 -5.49
N ILE A 250 -11.34 6.62 -5.74
CA ILE A 250 -12.23 7.69 -5.25
C ILE A 250 -13.66 7.43 -5.75
N LYS A 251 -13.84 7.17 -7.05
CA LYS A 251 -15.16 6.85 -7.63
C LYS A 251 -15.78 5.61 -6.97
N LEU A 252 -14.97 4.58 -6.69
CA LEU A 252 -15.42 3.39 -5.98
C LEU A 252 -15.84 3.69 -4.54
N VAL A 253 -15.04 4.49 -3.81
CA VAL A 253 -15.35 4.90 -2.43
C VAL A 253 -16.66 5.68 -2.40
N ASP A 254 -16.85 6.64 -3.30
CA ASP A 254 -18.07 7.44 -3.40
C ASP A 254 -19.29 6.54 -3.66
N PHE A 255 -19.17 5.61 -4.62
CA PHE A 255 -20.21 4.63 -4.90
C PHE A 255 -20.57 3.80 -3.66
N LEU A 256 -19.57 3.24 -2.97
CA LEU A 256 -19.77 2.45 -1.76
C LEU A 256 -20.36 3.27 -0.62
N HIS A 257 -19.98 4.55 -0.51
CA HIS A 257 -20.52 5.46 0.49
C HIS A 257 -22.01 5.74 0.25
N VAL A 258 -22.41 6.00 -1.00
CA VAL A 258 -23.82 6.18 -1.38
C VAL A 258 -24.64 4.92 -1.07
N VAL A 259 -24.09 3.74 -1.39
CA VAL A 259 -24.73 2.46 -1.05
C VAL A 259 -24.91 2.34 0.47
N SER A 260 -23.86 2.53 1.26
CA SER A 260 -23.94 2.47 2.73
C SER A 260 -24.92 3.50 3.30
N MET A 261 -24.97 4.70 2.75
CA MET A 261 -25.89 5.77 3.18
C MET A 261 -27.37 5.41 2.93
N ILE A 262 -27.67 4.59 1.92
CA ILE A 262 -29.03 4.10 1.66
C ILE A 262 -29.36 2.90 2.57
N PHE A 263 -28.44 1.93 2.69
CA PHE A 263 -28.71 0.69 3.41
C PHE A 263 -28.76 0.85 4.93
N ILE A 264 -27.93 1.72 5.52
CA ILE A 264 -27.92 1.92 6.99
C ILE A 264 -29.29 2.41 7.51
N PRO A 265 -29.91 3.47 6.94
CA PRO A 265 -31.25 3.90 7.32
C PRO A 265 -32.31 2.82 7.07
N LEU A 266 -32.24 2.09 5.96
CA LEU A 266 -33.17 0.99 5.69
C LEU A 266 -33.11 -0.07 6.79
N ILE A 267 -31.90 -0.52 7.16
CA ILE A 267 -31.72 -1.48 8.27
C ILE A 267 -32.26 -0.90 9.57
N TYR A 268 -32.00 0.39 9.85
CA TYR A 268 -32.53 1.04 11.04
C TYR A 268 -34.07 1.06 11.08
N PHE A 269 -34.72 1.51 10.01
CA PHE A 269 -36.17 1.66 9.96
C PHE A 269 -36.91 0.32 9.92
N TYR A 270 -36.41 -0.66 9.18
CA TYR A 270 -37.06 -1.96 9.05
C TYR A 270 -36.74 -2.90 10.21
N TYR A 271 -35.49 -2.95 10.65
CA TYR A 271 -35.06 -3.92 11.66
C TYR A 271 -35.03 -3.32 13.06
N PHE A 272 -34.15 -2.35 13.32
CA PHE A 272 -33.90 -1.84 14.68
C PHE A 272 -35.14 -1.17 15.28
N ARG A 273 -35.88 -0.39 14.50
CA ARG A 273 -37.12 0.24 14.96
C ARG A 273 -38.16 -0.79 15.40
N ASN A 274 -38.34 -1.85 14.62
CA ASN A 274 -39.32 -2.90 14.93
C ASN A 274 -38.86 -3.77 16.10
N PHE A 275 -37.57 -4.10 16.17
CA PHE A 275 -36.96 -4.78 17.30
C PHE A 275 -37.13 -3.97 18.60
N ALA A 276 -36.76 -2.69 18.59
CA ALA A 276 -36.89 -1.80 19.75
C ALA A 276 -38.35 -1.68 20.21
N LYS A 277 -39.30 -1.48 19.28
CA LYS A 277 -40.74 -1.44 19.61
C LYS A 277 -41.23 -2.74 20.26
N ARG A 278 -40.80 -3.91 19.76
CA ARG A 278 -41.14 -5.21 20.34
C ARG A 278 -40.59 -5.32 21.76
N LYS A 279 -39.31 -5.00 21.97
CA LYS A 279 -38.66 -5.05 23.29
C LYS A 279 -39.24 -4.05 24.29
N LEU A 280 -39.65 -2.87 23.84
CA LEU A 280 -40.30 -1.87 24.68
C LEU A 280 -41.68 -2.38 25.14
N ARG A 281 -42.49 -2.99 24.26
CA ARG A 281 -43.76 -3.63 24.64
C ARG A 281 -43.59 -4.81 25.60
N GLU A 282 -42.57 -5.65 25.39
CA GLU A 282 -42.23 -6.73 26.32
C GLU A 282 -41.91 -6.16 27.71
N MET A 283 -41.11 -5.08 27.77
CA MET A 283 -40.75 -4.40 29.01
C MET A 283 -41.94 -3.72 29.70
N GLU A 284 -42.83 -3.06 28.95
CA GLU A 284 -44.08 -2.47 29.47
C GLU A 284 -44.99 -3.55 30.06
N THR A 285 -45.19 -4.65 29.34
CA THR A 285 -46.00 -5.78 29.81
C THR A 285 -45.43 -6.35 31.09
N LEU A 286 -44.11 -6.55 31.14
CA LEU A 286 -43.41 -7.02 32.32
C LEU A 286 -43.60 -6.05 33.51
N THR A 287 -43.50 -4.74 33.25
CA THR A 287 -43.69 -3.68 34.27
C THR A 287 -45.11 -3.67 34.83
N ILE A 288 -46.13 -3.83 33.98
CA ILE A 288 -47.54 -3.93 34.39
C ILE A 288 -47.77 -5.19 35.23
N VAL A 289 -47.27 -6.34 34.77
CA VAL A 289 -47.38 -7.61 35.50
C VAL A 289 -46.76 -7.47 36.90
N PHE A 290 -45.56 -6.89 36.99
CA PHE A 290 -44.91 -6.67 38.29
C PHE A 290 -45.68 -5.69 39.19
N SER A 291 -46.21 -4.61 38.61
CA SER A 291 -46.97 -3.60 39.35
C SER A 291 -48.30 -4.14 39.90
N ASN A 292 -48.87 -5.16 39.25
CA ASN A 292 -50.10 -5.83 39.68
C ASN A 292 -49.89 -6.89 40.77
N ILE A 293 -48.64 -7.32 41.05
CA ILE A 293 -48.38 -8.28 42.12
C ILE A 293 -48.37 -7.51 43.47
N PRO A 294 -49.25 -7.86 44.44
CA PRO A 294 -49.28 -7.20 45.72
C PRO A 294 -47.92 -7.31 46.42
N ARG A 295 -47.44 -6.21 47.03
CA ARG A 295 -46.15 -6.20 47.74
C ARG A 295 -46.03 -7.33 48.77
N SER A 296 -47.12 -7.67 49.45
CA SER A 296 -47.19 -8.77 50.42
C SER A 296 -46.90 -10.16 49.81
N VAL A 297 -47.17 -10.36 48.52
CA VAL A 297 -46.85 -11.60 47.79
C VAL A 297 -45.39 -11.59 47.32
N CYS A 298 -44.90 -10.43 46.83
CA CYS A 298 -43.49 -10.26 46.47
C CYS A 298 -42.55 -10.46 47.66
N GLU A 299 -42.93 -10.01 48.86
CA GLU A 299 -42.12 -10.17 50.08
C GLU A 299 -42.12 -11.60 50.61
N LYS A 300 -43.19 -12.37 50.39
CA LYS A 300 -43.33 -13.77 50.84
C LYS A 300 -42.68 -14.78 49.89
N SER A 301 -42.58 -14.47 48.60
CA SER A 301 -42.00 -15.38 47.60
C SER A 301 -40.56 -15.02 47.28
N THR A 302 -39.61 -15.81 47.79
CA THR A 302 -38.18 -15.66 47.51
C THR A 302 -37.86 -15.71 46.02
N LYS A 303 -38.60 -16.52 45.25
CA LYS A 303 -38.43 -16.64 43.78
C LYS A 303 -38.82 -15.36 43.05
N ILE A 304 -39.93 -14.73 43.43
CA ILE A 304 -40.37 -13.46 42.83
C ILE A 304 -39.38 -12.35 43.23
N LYS A 305 -38.92 -12.34 44.48
CA LYS A 305 -37.91 -11.39 44.96
C LYS A 305 -36.57 -11.51 44.22
N LEU A 306 -36.11 -12.74 43.95
CA LEU A 306 -34.91 -13.00 43.16
C LEU A 306 -35.10 -12.59 41.69
N PHE A 307 -36.25 -12.91 41.11
CA PHE A 307 -36.57 -12.55 39.73
C PHE A 307 -36.64 -11.03 39.52
N ILE A 308 -37.24 -10.29 40.45
CA ILE A 308 -37.29 -8.82 40.41
C ILE A 308 -35.88 -8.20 40.52
N ARG A 309 -35.04 -8.74 41.40
CA ARG A 309 -33.74 -8.14 41.72
C ARG A 309 -32.63 -8.51 40.74
N HIS A 310 -32.68 -9.72 40.19
CA HIS A 310 -31.60 -10.32 39.40
C HIS A 310 -32.06 -10.83 38.03
N GLY A 311 -33.35 -10.79 37.71
CA GLY A 311 -33.90 -11.30 36.45
C GLY A 311 -33.94 -12.83 36.35
N THR A 312 -33.67 -13.56 37.45
CA THR A 312 -33.61 -15.03 37.46
C THR A 312 -34.62 -15.63 38.45
N LEU A 313 -35.29 -16.72 38.05
CA LEU A 313 -36.27 -17.44 38.89
C LEU A 313 -35.63 -18.56 39.73
N GLU A 314 -34.42 -18.96 39.40
CA GLU A 314 -33.64 -19.97 40.09
C GLU A 314 -32.66 -19.30 41.05
N SER A 315 -32.62 -19.77 42.30
CA SER A 315 -31.48 -19.48 43.17
C SER A 315 -30.30 -20.25 42.60
N THR A 316 -29.32 -19.56 42.03
CA THR A 316 -28.01 -20.14 41.70
C THR A 316 -27.16 -20.38 42.95
N PHE A 317 -27.79 -20.92 43.99
CA PHE A 317 -27.19 -21.38 45.25
C PHE A 317 -27.88 -22.65 45.70
#